data_AF-A0A6N6SRH8-F1
#
_entry.id   AF-A0A6N6SRH8-F1
#
_cell.length_a   1.000
_cell.length_b   1.000
_cell.length_c   1.000
_cell.angle_alpha   90.00
_cell.angle_beta   90.00
_cell.angle_gamma   90.00
#
_symmetry.space_group_name_H-M   'P 1'
#
loop_
_entity.id
_entity.type
_entity.pdbx_description
1 polymer ?
#
loop_
_entity_poly.entity_id
_entity_poly.type
_entity_poly.pdbx_seq_one_letter_code
_entity_poly.pdbx_strand_id
1 'polypeptide(L)'
;MIYRSTFALVLLLVLAGACAADEPKAFACSFTEGTTHAYEKGEFAVEQTAPLAFVIGAIDADAQTADMKNERGTGTLRIVRAVNAMHFLEVVTEGFLHITTVYDKDETRGAHPAVHSRHFGLFGQPIVTQYQGFCEALG
;
A
#
# COMPACT_ATOMS: atom_id res chain seq x y z
N MET A 1 -54.80 -9.38 -7.49
CA MET A 1 -53.45 -9.58 -8.08
C MET A 1 -52.74 -8.23 -8.25
N ILE A 2 -52.45 -7.48 -7.16
CA ILE A 2 -51.86 -6.11 -7.27
C ILE A 2 -50.64 -5.91 -6.33
N TYR A 3 -50.40 -6.81 -5.37
CA TYR A 3 -49.34 -6.64 -4.35
C TYR A 3 -47.96 -7.23 -4.70
N ARG A 4 -47.80 -7.87 -5.88
CA ARG A 4 -46.53 -8.52 -6.25
C ARG A 4 -45.52 -7.61 -6.97
N SER A 5 -45.96 -6.44 -7.45
CA SER A 5 -45.12 -5.55 -8.28
C SER A 5 -44.40 -4.45 -7.50
N THR A 6 -44.77 -4.17 -6.25
CA THR A 6 -44.17 -3.10 -5.44
C THR A 6 -42.88 -3.52 -4.71
N PHE A 7 -42.70 -4.81 -4.42
CA PHE A 7 -41.48 -5.29 -3.74
C PHE A 7 -40.25 -5.29 -4.64
N ALA A 8 -40.42 -5.44 -5.95
CA ALA A 8 -39.29 -5.46 -6.89
C ALA A 8 -38.63 -4.08 -7.05
N LEU A 9 -39.39 -3.00 -6.89
CA LEU A 9 -38.87 -1.64 -7.10
C LEU A 9 -38.01 -1.14 -5.92
N VAL A 10 -38.31 -1.59 -4.70
CA VAL A 10 -37.55 -1.20 -3.50
C VAL A 10 -36.18 -1.89 -3.46
N LEU A 11 -36.07 -3.12 -3.97
CA LEU A 11 -34.79 -3.85 -3.99
C LEU A 11 -33.80 -3.28 -5.02
N LEU A 12 -34.29 -2.69 -6.12
CA LEU A 12 -33.45 -2.03 -7.14
C LEU A 12 -32.87 -0.69 -6.69
N LEU A 13 -33.49 -0.01 -5.71
CA LEU A 13 -33.01 1.27 -5.19
C LEU A 13 -31.88 1.13 -4.15
N VAL A 14 -31.71 -0.05 -3.52
CA VAL A 14 -30.64 -0.29 -2.54
C VAL A 14 -29.29 -0.58 -3.22
N LEU A 15 -29.29 -0.95 -4.51
CA LEU A 15 -28.07 -1.25 -5.27
C LEU A 15 -27.43 -0.02 -5.93
N ALA A 16 -28.07 1.15 -5.88
CA ALA A 16 -27.63 2.34 -6.60
C ALA A 16 -26.72 3.29 -5.77
N GLY A 17 -26.29 2.89 -4.57
CA GLY A 17 -25.76 3.82 -3.57
C GLY A 17 -24.35 3.57 -3.05
N ALA A 18 -23.58 2.63 -3.61
CA ALA A 18 -22.13 2.61 -3.40
C ALA A 18 -21.50 3.39 -4.54
N CYS A 19 -21.54 4.73 -4.47
CA CYS A 19 -20.57 5.53 -5.21
C CYS A 19 -19.21 4.99 -4.81
N ALA A 20 -18.51 4.32 -5.73
CA ALA A 20 -17.09 4.08 -5.58
C ALA A 20 -16.49 5.45 -5.32
N ALA A 21 -16.08 5.72 -4.08
CA ALA A 21 -15.26 6.89 -3.81
C ALA A 21 -14.07 6.79 -4.77
N ASP A 22 -13.77 7.87 -5.49
CA ASP A 22 -12.65 7.85 -6.43
C ASP A 22 -11.40 7.34 -5.70
N GLU A 23 -10.87 6.21 -6.17
CA GLU A 23 -9.66 5.63 -5.58
C GLU A 23 -8.53 6.68 -5.66
N PRO A 24 -7.80 6.94 -4.56
CA PRO A 24 -6.76 7.95 -4.55
C PRO A 24 -5.74 7.73 -5.69
N LYS A 25 -5.45 8.80 -6.44
CA LYS A 25 -4.47 8.77 -7.53
C LYS A 25 -3.02 8.95 -7.06
N ALA A 26 -2.84 9.33 -5.81
CA ALA A 26 -1.56 9.45 -5.15
C ALA A 26 -1.70 9.40 -3.62
N PHE A 27 -0.61 9.02 -2.96
CA PHE A 27 -0.44 8.99 -1.51
C PHE A 27 0.89 9.64 -1.11
N ALA A 28 0.88 10.45 -0.04
CA ALA A 28 2.09 10.79 0.69
C ALA A 28 2.22 9.85 1.90
N CYS A 29 3.30 9.09 1.99
CA CYS A 29 3.49 8.07 3.03
C CYS A 29 4.65 8.42 3.96
N SER A 30 4.44 8.21 5.25
CA SER A 30 5.44 8.39 6.30
C SER A 30 5.44 7.20 7.26
N PHE A 31 6.61 6.62 7.48
CA PHE A 31 6.81 5.47 8.36
C PHE A 31 7.83 5.81 9.43
N THR A 32 7.36 5.90 10.66
CA THR A 32 8.14 6.35 11.82
C THR A 32 8.71 5.20 12.64
N GLU A 33 8.13 4.00 12.50
CA GLU A 33 8.56 2.80 13.20
C GLU A 33 9.08 1.79 12.17
N GLY A 34 10.26 1.23 12.44
CA GLY A 34 10.82 0.21 11.59
C GLY A 34 11.86 -0.65 12.29
N THR A 35 11.94 -1.90 11.83
CA THR A 35 12.89 -2.90 12.33
C THR A 35 13.59 -3.58 11.17
N THR A 36 14.91 -3.72 11.25
CA THR A 36 15.73 -4.51 10.33
C THR A 36 16.09 -5.84 10.97
N HIS A 37 15.93 -6.91 10.21
CA HIS A 37 16.40 -8.25 10.50
C HIS A 37 17.53 -8.58 9.53
N ALA A 38 18.76 -8.64 10.03
CA ALA A 38 19.94 -9.02 9.24
C ALA A 38 20.38 -10.43 9.60
N TYR A 39 20.61 -11.28 8.61
CA TYR A 39 21.08 -12.64 8.86
C TYR A 39 22.60 -12.69 8.99
N GLU A 40 23.07 -13.09 10.17
CA GLU A 40 24.49 -13.21 10.47
C GLU A 40 24.72 -14.45 11.33
N LYS A 41 25.81 -15.18 11.05
CA LYS A 41 26.25 -16.35 11.85
C LYS A 41 25.17 -17.42 12.08
N GLY A 42 24.20 -17.55 11.18
CA GLY A 42 23.16 -18.58 11.27
C GLY A 42 21.86 -18.14 11.92
N GLU A 43 21.73 -16.85 12.29
CA GLU A 43 20.53 -16.31 12.95
C GLU A 43 20.21 -14.89 12.46
N PHE A 44 18.98 -14.42 12.73
CA PHE A 44 18.60 -13.04 12.44
C PHE A 44 18.86 -12.15 13.66
N ALA A 45 19.75 -11.17 13.48
CA ALA A 45 19.92 -10.07 14.41
C ALA A 45 18.88 -8.97 14.13
N VAL A 46 18.40 -8.31 15.18
CA VAL A 46 17.32 -7.32 15.11
C VAL A 46 17.85 -5.95 15.50
N GLU A 47 17.60 -4.95 14.67
CA GLU A 47 18.01 -3.57 14.92
C GLU A 47 16.88 -2.59 14.56
N GLN A 48 16.81 -1.47 15.27
CA GLN A 48 15.93 -0.38 14.84
C GLN A 48 16.50 0.30 13.60
N THR A 49 15.63 0.69 12.68
CA THR A 49 16.02 1.42 11.47
C THR A 49 15.45 2.83 11.49
N ALA A 50 16.12 3.74 10.80
CA ALA A 50 15.68 5.12 10.68
C ALA A 50 14.32 5.21 9.97
N PRO A 51 13.48 6.21 10.33
CA PRO A 51 12.23 6.51 9.62
C PRO A 51 12.43 6.74 8.12
N LEU A 52 11.36 6.56 7.35
CA LEU A 52 11.35 6.85 5.92
C LEU A 52 10.04 7.49 5.49
N ALA A 53 10.10 8.24 4.38
CA ALA A 53 8.95 8.80 3.72
C ALA A 53 9.12 8.77 2.20
N PHE A 54 8.00 8.69 1.48
CA PHE A 54 7.96 8.73 0.02
C PHE A 54 6.54 9.04 -0.46
N VAL A 55 6.42 9.39 -1.74
CA VAL A 55 5.14 9.58 -2.41
C VAL A 55 4.90 8.42 -3.36
N ILE A 56 3.71 7.83 -3.31
CA ILE A 56 3.19 6.97 -4.38
C ILE A 56 2.29 7.85 -5.24
N GLY A 57 2.52 7.93 -6.54
CA GLY A 57 1.73 8.77 -7.44
C GLY A 57 1.43 8.06 -8.74
N ALA A 58 0.72 8.76 -9.64
CA ALA A 58 0.32 8.22 -10.94
C ALA A 58 -0.35 6.83 -10.83
N ILE A 59 -1.17 6.64 -9.78
CA ILE A 59 -1.85 5.38 -9.52
C ILE A 59 -2.90 5.15 -10.61
N ASP A 60 -2.64 4.15 -11.44
CA ASP A 60 -3.56 3.62 -12.42
C ASP A 60 -3.95 2.21 -11.98
N ALA A 61 -5.10 2.11 -11.30
CA ALA A 61 -5.62 0.85 -10.77
C ALA A 61 -6.03 -0.13 -11.88
N ASP A 62 -6.38 0.37 -13.08
CA ASP A 62 -6.78 -0.44 -14.22
C ASP A 62 -5.55 -1.01 -14.93
N ALA A 63 -4.54 -0.18 -15.17
CA ALA A 63 -3.25 -0.63 -15.70
C ALA A 63 -2.38 -1.36 -14.67
N GLN A 64 -2.77 -1.32 -13.39
CA GLN A 64 -2.05 -1.89 -12.25
C GLN A 64 -0.61 -1.36 -12.13
N THR A 65 -0.47 -0.04 -12.28
CA THR A 65 0.82 0.66 -12.23
C THR A 65 0.74 1.89 -11.34
N ALA A 66 1.86 2.24 -10.72
CA ALA A 66 2.07 3.52 -10.05
C ALA A 66 3.54 3.89 -10.12
N ASP A 67 3.87 5.09 -9.65
CA ASP A 67 5.24 5.55 -9.45
C ASP A 67 5.53 5.78 -7.97
N MET A 68 6.74 5.48 -7.53
CA MET A 68 7.27 5.83 -6.23
C MET A 68 8.28 6.96 -6.38
N LYS A 69 8.08 8.06 -5.67
CA LYS A 69 8.98 9.22 -5.65
C LYS A 69 9.59 9.38 -4.26
N ASN A 70 10.91 9.45 -4.21
CA ASN A 70 11.68 9.75 -3.00
C ASN A 70 12.87 10.66 -3.35
N GLU A 71 13.68 11.02 -2.36
CA GLU A 71 14.85 11.90 -2.55
C GLU A 71 15.88 11.38 -3.56
N ARG A 72 15.90 10.07 -3.81
CA ARG A 72 16.84 9.40 -4.73
C ARG A 72 16.29 9.31 -6.17
N GLY A 73 15.03 9.67 -6.40
CA GLY A 73 14.42 9.68 -7.72
C GLY A 73 13.02 9.06 -7.78
N THR A 74 12.63 8.65 -8.99
CA THR A 74 11.34 8.01 -9.27
C THR A 74 11.55 6.57 -9.74
N GLY A 75 10.86 5.62 -9.11
CA GLY A 75 10.81 4.22 -9.50
C GLY A 75 9.40 3.81 -9.89
N THR A 76 9.26 2.77 -10.72
CA THR A 76 7.95 2.24 -11.13
C THR A 76 7.48 1.14 -10.19
N LEU A 77 6.18 1.11 -9.92
CA LEU A 77 5.50 0.14 -9.07
C LEU A 77 4.49 -0.67 -9.88
N ARG A 78 4.30 -1.93 -9.48
CA ARG A 78 3.16 -2.76 -9.89
C ARG A 78 2.13 -2.80 -8.77
N ILE A 79 0.85 -2.78 -9.13
CA ILE A 79 -0.25 -2.82 -8.16
C ILE A 79 -0.87 -4.21 -8.11
N VAL A 80 -1.00 -4.75 -6.90
CA VAL A 80 -1.90 -5.88 -6.63
C VAL A 80 -3.02 -5.38 -5.72
N ARG A 81 -4.25 -5.42 -6.24
CA ARG A 81 -5.45 -5.04 -5.48
C ARG A 81 -5.83 -6.18 -4.54
N ALA A 82 -6.14 -5.85 -3.29
CA ALA A 82 -6.63 -6.76 -2.28
C ALA A 82 -7.94 -6.23 -1.69
N VAL A 83 -8.63 -7.06 -0.90
CA VAL A 83 -9.79 -6.59 -0.14
C VAL A 83 -9.30 -5.59 0.90
N ASN A 84 -9.81 -4.36 0.83
CA ASN A 84 -9.52 -3.25 1.75
C ASN A 84 -8.04 -2.81 1.77
N ALA A 85 -7.30 -3.05 0.68
CA ALA A 85 -5.92 -2.63 0.54
C ALA A 85 -5.42 -2.62 -0.91
N MET A 86 -4.38 -1.83 -1.16
CA MET A 86 -3.55 -1.92 -2.36
C MET A 86 -2.11 -2.26 -1.98
N HIS A 87 -1.55 -3.27 -2.64
CA HIS A 87 -0.13 -3.57 -2.58
C HIS A 87 0.59 -2.92 -3.74
N PHE A 88 1.73 -2.27 -3.45
CA PHE A 88 2.62 -1.64 -4.40
C PHE A 88 3.96 -2.35 -4.35
N LEU A 89 4.31 -3.00 -5.44
CA LEU A 89 5.52 -3.81 -5.57
C LEU A 89 6.56 -3.03 -6.38
N GLU A 90 7.69 -2.74 -5.75
CA GLU A 90 8.88 -2.18 -6.38
C GLU A 90 9.88 -3.32 -6.63
N VAL A 91 10.35 -3.45 -7.87
CA VAL A 91 11.54 -4.26 -8.18
C VAL A 91 12.71 -3.31 -8.23
N VAL A 92 13.59 -3.36 -7.24
CA VAL A 92 14.78 -2.51 -7.22
C VAL A 92 15.94 -3.15 -7.98
N THR A 93 17.04 -2.42 -8.10
CA THR A 93 18.28 -2.93 -8.71
C THR A 93 18.67 -4.25 -8.05
N GLU A 94 19.18 -5.19 -8.85
CA GLU A 94 19.52 -6.56 -8.46
C GLU A 94 18.32 -7.50 -8.24
N GLY A 95 17.09 -7.07 -8.53
CA GLY A 95 15.90 -7.93 -8.56
C GLY A 95 15.24 -8.15 -7.19
N PHE A 96 15.70 -7.42 -6.18
CA PHE A 96 15.12 -7.37 -4.85
C PHE A 96 13.75 -6.68 -4.84
N LEU A 97 12.96 -6.98 -3.83
CA LEU A 97 11.56 -6.55 -3.77
C LEU A 97 11.30 -5.66 -2.55
N HIS A 98 10.74 -4.50 -2.81
CA HIS A 98 10.07 -3.72 -1.78
C HIS A 98 8.57 -3.79 -1.98
N ILE A 99 7.82 -3.87 -0.89
CA ILE A 99 6.37 -3.99 -0.92
C ILE A 99 5.80 -2.96 0.05
N THR A 100 4.97 -2.06 -0.45
CA THR A 100 4.16 -1.18 0.37
C THR A 100 2.72 -1.63 0.30
N THR A 101 2.06 -1.83 1.43
CA THR A 101 0.61 -2.05 1.50
C THR A 101 -0.03 -0.83 2.11
N VAL A 102 -0.99 -0.25 1.40
CA VAL A 102 -1.83 0.83 1.90
C VAL A 102 -3.23 0.27 2.09
N TYR A 103 -3.74 0.32 3.31
CA TYR A 103 -5.07 -0.17 3.66
C TYR A 103 -6.14 0.92 3.45
N ASP A 104 -7.40 0.55 3.58
CA ASP A 104 -8.51 1.50 3.62
C ASP A 104 -8.30 2.56 4.70
N LYS A 105 -8.90 3.73 4.48
CA LYS A 105 -8.78 4.88 5.38
C LYS A 105 -9.31 4.53 6.77
N ASP A 106 -8.53 4.81 7.81
CA ASP A 106 -9.03 4.87 9.17
C ASP A 106 -9.73 6.21 9.38
N GLU A 107 -11.06 6.19 9.49
CA GLU A 107 -11.88 7.40 9.67
C GLU A 107 -11.60 8.15 10.97
N THR A 108 -11.11 7.46 12.02
CA THR A 108 -10.79 8.11 13.29
C THR A 108 -9.54 8.97 13.16
N ARG A 109 -8.55 8.47 12.42
CA ARG A 109 -7.27 9.15 12.20
C ARG A 109 -7.29 10.08 10.99
N GLY A 110 -8.16 9.83 10.03
CA GLY A 110 -8.19 10.55 8.76
C GLY A 110 -7.09 10.15 7.78
N ALA A 111 -6.42 9.01 7.98
CA ALA A 111 -5.29 8.55 7.17
C ALA A 111 -5.37 7.03 6.90
N HIS A 112 -4.64 6.57 5.90
CA HIS A 112 -4.55 5.16 5.55
C HIS A 112 -3.44 4.50 6.37
N PRO A 113 -3.71 3.44 7.16
CA PRO A 113 -2.65 2.64 7.73
C PRO A 113 -1.81 2.03 6.60
N ALA A 114 -0.50 1.96 6.79
CA ALA A 114 0.40 1.42 5.79
C ALA A 114 1.55 0.64 6.41
N VAL A 115 1.98 -0.40 5.69
CA VAL A 115 3.20 -1.15 6.00
C VAL A 115 4.13 -1.15 4.79
N HIS A 116 5.42 -1.01 5.03
CA HIS A 116 6.44 -1.08 3.97
C HIS A 116 7.49 -2.12 4.36
N SER A 117 7.82 -3.02 3.44
CA SER A 117 8.89 -4.00 3.62
C SER A 117 9.93 -3.85 2.53
N ARG A 118 11.19 -4.08 2.90
CA ARG A 118 12.32 -4.15 1.97
C ARG A 118 12.99 -5.50 2.14
N HIS A 119 13.08 -6.26 1.07
CA HIS A 119 13.82 -7.52 1.04
C HIS A 119 15.03 -7.30 0.14
N PHE A 120 16.24 -7.29 0.70
CA PHE A 120 17.45 -7.17 -0.09
C PHE A 120 18.57 -8.06 0.45
N GLY A 121 19.62 -8.24 -0.34
CA GLY A 121 20.79 -9.02 0.03
C GLY A 121 22.01 -8.12 0.17
N LEU A 122 22.81 -8.35 1.22
CA LEU A 122 24.09 -7.69 1.39
C LEU A 122 25.17 -8.76 1.57
N PHE A 123 26.14 -8.79 0.64
CA PHE A 123 27.19 -9.83 0.59
C PHE A 123 26.63 -11.27 0.62
N GLY A 124 25.48 -11.49 -0.02
CA GLY A 124 24.79 -12.78 -0.06
C GLY A 124 23.99 -13.13 1.20
N GLN A 125 24.01 -12.29 2.23
CA GLN A 125 23.17 -12.46 3.42
C GLN A 125 21.81 -11.77 3.23
N PRO A 126 20.70 -12.43 3.59
CA PRO A 126 19.39 -11.81 3.52
C PRO A 126 19.22 -10.73 4.60
N ILE A 127 18.66 -9.60 4.18
CA ILE A 127 18.25 -8.51 5.05
C ILE A 127 16.78 -8.20 4.74
N VAL A 128 15.98 -8.14 5.80
CA VAL A 128 14.56 -7.75 5.71
C VAL A 128 14.31 -6.59 6.64
N THR A 129 13.78 -5.51 6.10
CA THR A 129 13.33 -4.38 6.91
C THR A 129 11.83 -4.23 6.81
N GLN A 130 11.15 -4.02 7.93
CA GLN A 130 9.71 -3.78 7.99
C GLN A 130 9.43 -2.46 8.69
N TYR A 131 8.45 -1.74 8.18
CA TYR A 131 8.06 -0.43 8.65
C TYR A 131 6.55 -0.34 8.85
N GLN A 132 6.13 0.39 9.87
CA GLN A 132 4.73 0.73 10.13
C GLN A 132 4.55 2.25 10.07
N GLY A 133 3.45 2.67 9.46
CA GLY A 133 3.21 4.09 9.20
C GLY A 133 1.83 4.36 8.65
N PHE A 134 1.70 5.55 8.04
CA PHE A 134 0.46 6.03 7.47
C PHE A 134 0.71 6.71 6.12
N CYS A 135 -0.31 6.64 5.26
CA CYS A 135 -0.37 7.34 4.00
C CYS A 135 -1.58 8.28 3.96
N GLU A 136 -1.40 9.46 3.41
CA GLU A 136 -2.45 10.46 3.18
C GLU A 136 -2.75 10.53 1.68
N ALA A 137 -4.02 10.44 1.31
CA ALA A 137 -4.44 10.60 -0.08
C ALA A 137 -4.16 12.04 -0.54
N LEU A 138 -3.52 12.16 -1.70
CA LEU A 138 -3.28 13.45 -2.36
C LEU A 138 -4.38 13.66 -3.40
N GLY A 139 -5.00 14.84 -3.37
CA GLY A 139 -6.08 15.23 -4.30
C GLY A 139 -5.59 15.61 -5.69
#